data_AF-A0A7R9ZD25-F1
#
_entry.id   AF-A0A7R9ZD25-F1
#
_cell.length_a   1.000
_cell.length_b   1.000
_cell.length_c   1.000
_cell.angle_alpha   90.00
_cell.angle_beta   90.00
_cell.angle_gamma   90.00
#
_symmetry.space_group_name_H-M   'P 1'
#
loop_
_entity.id
_entity.type
_entity.pdbx_description
1 polymer ?
#
loop_
_entity_poly.entity_id
_entity_poly.type
_entity_poly.pdbx_seq_one_letter_code
_entity_poly.pdbx_strand_id
1 'polypeptide(L)'
;LITRVHPDKGGDAAQFARIQRAYDVLSDDAKRASYDATGTFEKTVEEELLDEFGGGVFRDKLKQEEARKETLAEALVKTETNKESHSSGFEAWMRARGQENAKPYGVDDIIEQFGVSKGSYNEVILPKIRAYQANVTSLREHPTRSIAIVSEPIPATLEWGEVLVNVRVAPINPADIRRSAEPDGSSAAGSLPLPHIAGSDAIATVVKVGAGVKSLNEGDWVIPYKPNMGTWRSLAVWKEK
;
A
#
# COMPACT_ATOMS: atom_id res chain seq x y z
N LEU A 1 5.36 31.16 47.98
CA LEU A 1 6.55 30.29 47.92
C LEU A 1 7.08 30.11 46.50
N ILE A 2 6.21 29.89 45.50
CA ILE A 2 6.56 29.67 44.08
C ILE A 2 7.33 30.86 43.44
N THR A 3 7.13 32.09 43.91
CA THR A 3 7.73 33.28 43.29
C THR A 3 9.17 33.61 43.71
N ARG A 4 9.74 32.94 44.73
CA ARG A 4 11.09 33.23 45.25
C ARG A 4 12.20 32.35 44.67
N VAL A 5 11.85 31.17 44.14
CA VAL A 5 12.82 30.16 43.64
C VAL A 5 12.74 30.01 42.12
N HIS A 6 11.89 30.79 41.45
CA HIS A 6 11.73 30.72 39.99
C HIS A 6 13.05 31.05 39.27
N PRO A 7 13.46 30.27 38.25
CA PRO A 7 14.74 30.45 37.57
C PRO A 7 14.94 31.86 37.01
N ASP A 8 13.89 32.46 36.45
CA ASP A 8 13.91 33.84 35.91
C ASP A 8 14.11 34.94 36.97
N LYS A 9 14.04 34.61 38.26
CA LYS A 9 14.30 35.54 39.38
C LYS A 9 15.59 35.21 40.14
N GLY A 10 16.49 34.43 39.54
CA GLY A 10 17.78 34.05 40.11
C GLY A 10 17.74 32.84 41.04
N GLY A 11 16.67 32.03 40.99
CA GLY A 11 16.54 30.81 41.78
C GLY A 11 17.11 29.57 41.08
N ASP A 12 17.41 28.53 41.87
CA ASP A 12 17.87 27.24 41.34
C ASP A 12 16.70 26.47 40.67
N ALA A 13 16.86 26.19 39.37
CA ALA A 13 15.86 25.50 38.56
C ALA A 13 15.56 24.08 39.08
N ALA A 14 16.55 23.39 39.65
CA ALA A 14 16.36 22.06 40.20
C ALA A 14 15.49 22.10 41.47
N GLN A 15 15.75 23.06 42.36
CA GLN A 15 14.91 23.32 43.52
C GLN A 15 13.49 23.77 43.13
N PHE A 16 13.35 24.66 42.14
CA PHE A 16 12.04 25.08 41.67
C PHE A 16 11.21 23.90 41.14
N ALA A 17 11.82 23.03 40.32
CA ALA A 17 11.17 21.85 39.78
C ALA A 17 10.76 20.85 40.88
N ARG A 18 11.52 20.72 41.96
CA ARG A 18 11.15 19.87 43.12
C ARG A 18 9.97 20.46 43.89
N ILE A 19 9.98 21.78 44.12
CA ILE A 19 8.90 22.46 44.83
C ILE A 19 7.59 22.41 44.04
N GLN A 20 7.66 22.62 42.72
CA GLN A 20 6.48 22.53 41.86
C GLN A 20 5.92 21.11 41.86
N ARG A 21 6.78 20.10 41.71
CA ARG A 21 6.37 18.70 41.80
C ARG A 21 5.72 18.35 43.14
N ALA A 22 6.33 18.76 44.26
CA ALA A 22 5.74 18.54 45.57
C ALA A 22 4.38 19.24 45.73
N TYR A 23 4.21 20.43 45.15
CA TYR A 23 2.94 21.12 45.13
C TYR A 23 1.89 20.33 44.35
N ASP A 24 2.20 19.85 43.15
CA ASP A 24 1.26 19.12 42.30
C ASP A 24 0.76 17.81 42.97
N VAL A 25 1.60 17.13 43.75
CA VAL A 25 1.19 15.95 44.53
C VAL A 25 0.32 16.33 45.72
N LEU A 26 0.72 17.36 46.48
CA LEU A 26 0.09 17.72 47.75
C LEU A 26 -1.18 18.56 47.57
N SER A 27 -1.35 19.21 46.41
CA SER A 27 -2.53 20.00 46.09
C SER A 27 -3.74 19.14 45.68
N ASP A 28 -3.52 17.88 45.34
CA ASP A 28 -4.57 16.93 44.95
C ASP A 28 -4.68 15.83 46.03
N ASP A 29 -5.84 15.75 46.68
CA ASP A 29 -6.08 14.83 47.80
C ASP A 29 -5.94 13.35 47.40
N ALA A 30 -6.25 12.99 46.16
CA ALA A 30 -6.09 11.61 45.67
C ALA A 30 -4.62 11.29 45.39
N LYS A 31 -3.88 12.22 44.77
CA LYS A 31 -2.43 12.05 44.54
C LYS A 31 -1.67 12.03 45.87
N ARG A 32 -2.04 12.88 46.81
CA ARG A 32 -1.51 12.88 48.18
C ARG A 32 -1.77 11.55 48.92
N ALA A 33 -3.00 11.04 48.90
CA ALA A 33 -3.33 9.77 49.56
C ALA A 33 -2.56 8.60 48.96
N SER A 34 -2.35 8.58 47.64
CA SER A 34 -1.53 7.56 46.97
C SER A 34 -0.05 7.64 47.38
N TYR A 35 0.52 8.85 47.46
CA TYR A 35 1.88 9.07 47.93
C TYR A 35 2.08 8.69 49.40
N ASP A 36 1.12 9.04 50.27
CA ASP A 36 1.15 8.66 51.70
C ASP A 36 1.10 7.13 51.89
N ALA A 37 0.51 6.40 50.95
CA ALA A 37 0.42 4.93 50.99
C ALA A 37 1.65 4.21 50.42
N THR A 38 2.28 4.74 49.35
CA THR A 38 3.34 4.03 48.60
C THR A 38 4.73 4.65 48.72
N GLY A 39 4.83 5.89 49.22
CA GLY A 39 6.08 6.65 49.33
C GLY A 39 6.76 6.98 47.99
N THR A 40 6.09 6.74 46.86
CA THR A 40 6.65 6.85 45.51
C THR A 40 5.65 7.57 44.59
N PHE A 41 6.15 8.41 43.69
CA PHE A 41 5.33 9.35 42.90
C PHE A 41 5.42 9.18 41.37
N GLU A 42 6.30 8.34 40.84
CA GLU A 42 6.38 8.20 39.38
C GLU A 42 5.37 7.17 38.88
N LYS A 43 4.15 7.64 38.56
CA LYS A 43 3.34 6.98 37.54
C LYS A 43 3.78 7.51 36.18
N THR A 44 4.06 6.61 35.23
CA THR A 44 4.43 7.02 33.86
C THR A 44 3.22 7.64 33.16
N VAL A 45 3.46 8.49 32.15
CA VAL A 45 2.40 9.13 31.34
C VAL A 45 1.43 8.10 30.74
N GLU A 46 1.93 6.88 30.51
CA GLU A 46 1.15 5.73 30.06
C GLU A 46 0.21 5.17 31.15
N GLU A 47 0.62 5.17 32.42
CA GLU A 47 -0.24 4.79 33.56
C GLU A 47 -1.36 5.81 33.82
N GLU A 48 -1.09 7.10 33.63
CA GLU A 48 -2.12 8.16 33.79
C GLU A 48 -3.20 8.05 32.69
N LEU A 49 -2.80 7.68 31.46
CA LEU A 49 -3.72 7.45 30.34
C LEU A 49 -4.53 6.14 30.45
N LEU A 50 -3.96 5.11 31.08
CA LEU A 50 -4.67 3.85 31.33
C LEU A 50 -5.69 3.95 32.48
N ASP A 51 -5.40 4.73 33.53
CA ASP A 51 -6.33 4.94 34.65
C ASP A 51 -7.59 5.74 34.22
N GLU A 52 -7.48 6.64 33.23
CA GLU A 52 -8.63 7.44 32.74
C GLU A 52 -9.56 6.66 31.77
N PHE A 53 -9.03 5.66 31.04
CA PHE A 53 -9.78 4.97 29.99
C PHE A 53 -10.23 3.54 30.35
N GLY A 54 -9.56 2.88 31.31
CA GLY A 54 -9.63 1.42 31.47
C GLY A 54 -9.93 0.97 32.90
N GLY A 55 -11.08 1.37 33.45
CA GLY A 55 -11.50 1.01 34.80
C GLY A 55 -11.26 -0.46 35.15
N GLY A 56 -10.42 -0.70 36.17
CA GLY A 56 -10.30 -1.90 37.04
C GLY A 56 -9.96 -3.25 36.42
N VAL A 57 -10.54 -3.60 35.26
CA VAL A 57 -10.52 -4.94 34.66
C VAL A 57 -9.26 -5.19 33.83
N PHE A 58 -8.55 -4.13 33.43
CA PHE A 58 -7.30 -4.22 32.66
C PHE A 58 -6.07 -4.54 33.53
N ARG A 59 -6.09 -4.19 34.82
CA ARG A 59 -4.95 -4.36 35.74
C ARG A 59 -4.57 -5.84 35.95
N ASP A 60 -5.58 -6.73 36.03
CA ASP A 60 -5.36 -8.17 36.21
C ASP A 60 -4.84 -8.85 34.93
N LYS A 61 -5.25 -8.36 33.74
CA LYS A 61 -4.70 -8.84 32.47
C LYS A 61 -3.26 -8.36 32.24
N LEU A 62 -2.92 -7.16 32.72
CA LEU A 62 -1.56 -6.62 32.56
C LEU A 62 -0.54 -7.35 33.44
N LYS A 63 -0.91 -7.73 34.67
CA LYS A 63 -0.05 -8.60 35.52
C LYS A 63 0.15 -10.00 34.94
N GLN A 64 -0.88 -10.57 34.30
CA GLN A 64 -0.73 -11.84 33.57
C GLN A 64 0.13 -11.69 32.31
N GLU A 65 0.03 -10.54 31.62
CA GLU A 65 0.88 -10.22 30.47
C GLU A 65 2.32 -9.89 30.86
N GLU A 66 2.59 -9.25 32.00
CA GLU A 66 3.94 -8.96 32.51
C GLU A 66 4.68 -10.24 32.89
N ALA A 67 4.03 -11.17 33.61
CA ALA A 67 4.62 -12.49 33.88
C ALA A 67 4.88 -13.31 32.59
N ARG A 68 4.05 -13.10 31.56
CA ARG A 68 4.24 -13.70 30.23
C ARG A 68 5.31 -12.98 29.42
N LYS A 69 5.53 -11.68 29.63
CA LYS A 69 6.57 -10.86 28.99
C LYS A 69 7.93 -11.04 29.62
N GLU A 70 8.04 -11.29 30.93
CA GLU A 70 9.33 -11.65 31.55
C GLU A 70 9.83 -13.00 31.01
N THR A 71 8.95 -13.99 30.88
CA THR A 71 9.28 -15.28 30.25
C THR A 71 9.55 -15.17 28.75
N LEU A 72 8.92 -14.23 28.05
CA LEU A 72 9.19 -13.94 26.64
C LEU A 72 10.48 -13.11 26.46
N ALA A 73 10.78 -12.17 27.36
CA ALA A 73 11.98 -11.34 27.35
C ALA A 73 13.22 -12.18 27.64
N GLU A 74 13.14 -13.17 28.54
CA GLU A 74 14.20 -14.16 28.75
C GLU A 74 14.44 -15.03 27.50
N ALA A 75 13.40 -15.29 26.70
CA ALA A 75 13.51 -15.98 25.41
C ALA A 75 14.00 -15.05 24.26
N LEU A 76 13.66 -13.75 24.30
CA LEU A 76 14.03 -12.72 23.33
C LEU A 76 15.47 -12.23 23.51
N VAL A 77 15.98 -12.11 24.73
CA VAL A 77 17.40 -11.76 24.98
C VAL A 77 18.35 -12.83 24.43
N LYS A 78 17.89 -14.09 24.31
CA LYS A 78 18.63 -15.15 23.59
C LYS A 78 18.61 -14.99 22.05
N THR A 79 17.69 -14.20 21.50
CA THR A 79 17.51 -13.98 20.06
C THR A 79 17.92 -12.58 19.58
N GLU A 80 18.06 -11.59 20.48
CA GLU A 80 18.36 -10.18 20.15
C GLU A 80 19.79 -9.88 19.66
N THR A 81 20.62 -10.90 19.41
CA THR A 81 21.87 -10.69 18.65
C THR A 81 21.67 -10.64 17.12
N ASN A 82 20.47 -10.87 16.60
CA ASN A 82 20.18 -10.72 15.17
C ASN A 82 18.89 -9.93 14.90
N LYS A 83 19.04 -8.63 14.65
CA LYS A 83 17.99 -7.80 14.04
C LYS A 83 17.93 -8.06 12.54
N GLU A 84 16.99 -8.89 12.11
CA GLU A 84 16.53 -8.94 10.71
C GLU A 84 15.01 -8.74 10.68
N SER A 85 14.49 -8.16 9.59
CA SER A 85 13.13 -7.63 9.45
C SER A 85 12.00 -8.65 9.73
N HIS A 86 10.77 -8.17 9.98
CA HIS A 86 9.59 -9.00 10.33
C HIS A 86 9.29 -10.16 9.37
N SER A 87 9.66 -10.06 8.10
CA SER A 87 9.57 -11.16 7.13
C SER A 87 10.68 -12.19 7.32
N SER A 88 11.89 -11.73 7.62
CA SER A 88 13.10 -12.54 7.79
C SER A 88 13.03 -13.45 9.01
N GLY A 89 12.46 -12.96 10.12
CA GLY A 89 12.24 -13.76 11.33
C GLY A 89 11.22 -14.89 11.11
N PHE A 90 10.16 -14.61 10.35
CA PHE A 90 9.15 -15.62 10.01
C PHE A 90 9.70 -16.65 9.01
N GLU A 91 10.46 -16.22 8.01
CA GLU A 91 11.12 -17.09 7.03
C GLU A 91 12.17 -18.01 7.71
N ALA A 92 12.92 -17.48 8.69
CA ALA A 92 13.86 -18.27 9.49
C ALA A 92 13.14 -19.31 10.37
N TRP A 93 11.99 -18.96 10.95
CA TRP A 93 11.17 -19.88 11.74
C TRP A 93 10.56 -21.00 10.90
N MET A 94 10.14 -20.70 9.66
CA MET A 94 9.62 -21.68 8.70
C MET A 94 10.71 -22.67 8.24
N ARG A 95 11.92 -22.17 7.98
CA ARG A 95 13.11 -23.00 7.65
C ARG A 95 13.47 -23.94 8.81
N ALA A 96 13.37 -23.47 10.06
CA ALA A 96 13.67 -24.28 11.25
C ALA A 96 12.67 -25.41 11.51
N ARG A 97 11.43 -25.31 10.99
CA ARG A 97 10.38 -26.35 11.11
C ARG A 97 10.34 -27.35 9.96
N GLY A 98 11.26 -27.27 9.00
CA GLY A 98 11.38 -28.25 7.91
C GLY A 98 10.21 -28.23 6.91
N GLN A 99 9.44 -27.14 6.84
CA GLN A 99 8.46 -26.95 5.76
C GLN A 99 9.17 -26.39 4.51
N GLU A 100 10.00 -27.20 3.86
CA GLU A 100 10.80 -26.79 2.70
C GLU A 100 9.97 -26.32 1.48
N ASN A 101 8.67 -26.64 1.44
CA ASN A 101 7.77 -26.29 0.33
C ASN A 101 6.67 -25.28 0.66
N ALA A 102 6.64 -24.72 1.87
CA ALA A 102 5.65 -23.70 2.23
C ALA A 102 6.22 -22.31 1.94
N LYS A 103 5.94 -21.77 0.74
CA LYS A 103 6.20 -20.34 0.48
C LYS A 103 5.35 -19.51 1.44
N PRO A 104 5.93 -18.58 2.22
CA PRO A 104 5.14 -17.71 3.07
C PRO A 104 4.26 -16.83 2.17
N TYR A 105 2.96 -17.05 2.20
CA TYR A 105 1.99 -16.19 1.50
C TYR A 105 2.05 -14.80 2.13
N GLY A 106 2.65 -13.85 1.41
CA GLY A 106 2.70 -12.45 1.79
C GLY A 106 1.36 -11.77 1.52
N VAL A 107 1.22 -10.55 2.05
CA VAL A 107 0.09 -9.67 1.71
C VAL A 107 -0.01 -9.47 0.19
N ASP A 108 1.14 -9.44 -0.50
CA ASP A 108 1.19 -9.34 -1.96
C ASP A 108 0.63 -10.59 -2.66
N ASP A 109 0.90 -11.79 -2.16
CA ASP A 109 0.32 -13.03 -2.72
C ASP A 109 -1.19 -13.09 -2.49
N ILE A 110 -1.66 -12.58 -1.34
CA ILE A 110 -3.09 -12.46 -1.04
C ILE A 110 -3.75 -11.46 -1.99
N ILE A 111 -3.10 -10.33 -2.28
CA ILE A 111 -3.58 -9.34 -3.25
C ILE A 111 -3.63 -9.94 -4.66
N GLU A 112 -2.62 -10.70 -5.07
CA GLU A 112 -2.61 -11.36 -6.38
C GLU A 112 -3.68 -12.46 -6.47
N GLN A 113 -3.92 -13.21 -5.39
CA GLN A 113 -4.85 -14.35 -5.37
C GLN A 113 -6.32 -13.93 -5.18
N PHE A 114 -6.59 -12.96 -4.32
CA PHE A 114 -7.95 -12.54 -3.94
C PHE A 114 -8.34 -11.17 -4.50
N GLY A 115 -7.40 -10.45 -5.11
CA GLY A 115 -7.60 -9.10 -5.63
C GLY A 115 -7.71 -8.04 -4.53
N VAL A 116 -7.85 -6.79 -4.95
CA VAL A 116 -8.13 -5.66 -4.06
C VAL A 116 -9.58 -5.21 -4.29
N SER A 117 -10.33 -5.07 -3.20
CA SER A 117 -11.73 -4.61 -3.28
C SER A 117 -11.78 -3.14 -3.71
N LYS A 118 -12.63 -2.83 -4.68
CA LYS A 118 -12.83 -1.46 -5.15
C LYS A 118 -13.27 -0.57 -3.98
N GLY A 119 -12.58 0.56 -3.79
CA GLY A 119 -12.80 1.48 -2.67
C GLY A 119 -11.98 1.22 -1.39
N SER A 120 -11.20 0.13 -1.32
CA SER A 120 -10.23 -0.07 -0.23
C SER A 120 -8.92 0.72 -0.42
N TYR A 121 -8.79 1.39 -1.56
CA TYR A 121 -7.66 2.23 -1.93
C TYR A 121 -8.16 3.55 -2.50
N ASN A 122 -7.30 4.56 -2.48
CA ASN A 122 -7.59 5.85 -3.08
C ASN A 122 -7.40 5.76 -4.60
N GLU A 123 -8.51 5.69 -5.34
CA GLU A 123 -8.50 5.71 -6.80
C GLU A 123 -7.92 7.04 -7.33
N VAL A 124 -7.16 6.96 -8.43
CA VAL A 124 -6.59 8.13 -9.08
C VAL A 124 -7.57 8.67 -10.11
N ILE A 125 -8.03 9.90 -9.91
CA ILE A 125 -8.98 10.57 -10.81
C ILE A 125 -8.25 11.07 -12.06
N LEU A 126 -8.82 10.76 -13.23
CA LEU A 126 -8.31 11.17 -14.53
C LEU A 126 -9.12 12.36 -15.09
N PRO A 127 -8.49 13.22 -15.92
CA PRO A 127 -9.19 14.31 -16.58
C PRO A 127 -10.20 13.76 -17.60
N LYS A 128 -11.30 14.48 -17.79
CA LYS A 128 -12.34 14.14 -18.78
C LYS A 128 -11.85 14.49 -20.19
N ILE A 129 -11.08 13.60 -20.79
CA ILE A 129 -10.58 13.72 -22.16
C ILE A 129 -11.01 12.52 -23.00
N ARG A 130 -10.93 12.68 -24.32
CA ARG A 130 -11.20 11.61 -25.27
C ARG A 130 -9.89 11.13 -25.88
N ALA A 131 -9.78 9.82 -26.07
CA ALA A 131 -8.73 9.18 -26.82
C ALA A 131 -9.22 8.85 -28.24
N TYR A 132 -8.29 8.78 -29.19
CA TYR A 132 -8.56 8.25 -30.53
C TYR A 132 -8.06 6.82 -30.60
N GLN A 133 -8.81 5.96 -31.27
CA GLN A 133 -8.47 4.55 -31.45
C GLN A 133 -8.94 4.02 -32.80
N ALA A 134 -8.20 3.05 -33.34
CA ALA A 134 -8.56 2.33 -34.56
C ALA A 134 -9.24 1.01 -34.19
N ASN A 135 -10.55 0.95 -34.37
CA ASN A 135 -11.36 -0.24 -34.07
C ASN A 135 -11.49 -1.11 -35.31
N VAL A 136 -11.17 -2.39 -35.18
CA VAL A 136 -11.54 -3.44 -36.12
C VAL A 136 -13.03 -3.77 -35.92
N THR A 137 -13.83 -3.56 -36.94
CA THR A 137 -15.30 -3.73 -36.94
C THR A 137 -15.76 -4.96 -37.71
N SER A 138 -14.94 -5.47 -38.63
CA SER A 138 -15.25 -6.65 -39.46
C SER A 138 -14.00 -7.49 -39.66
N LEU A 139 -14.16 -8.81 -39.70
CA LEU A 139 -13.07 -9.74 -40.03
C LEU A 139 -13.06 -10.21 -41.49
N ARG A 140 -14.06 -9.79 -42.28
CA ARG A 140 -14.33 -10.35 -43.61
C ARG A 140 -14.18 -9.34 -44.74
N GLU A 141 -13.92 -8.08 -44.38
CA GLU A 141 -13.76 -6.99 -45.33
C GLU A 141 -12.30 -6.60 -45.48
N HIS A 142 -11.97 -5.94 -46.60
CA HIS A 142 -10.64 -5.39 -46.81
C HIS A 142 -10.27 -4.44 -45.65
N PRO A 143 -9.00 -4.39 -45.19
CA PRO A 143 -8.55 -3.59 -44.04
C PRO A 143 -9.04 -2.13 -44.04
N THR A 144 -9.13 -1.53 -45.22
CA THR A 144 -9.58 -0.15 -45.42
C THR A 144 -11.07 0.07 -45.09
N ARG A 145 -11.86 -1.01 -45.03
CA ARG A 145 -13.30 -0.99 -44.69
C ARG A 145 -13.58 -1.66 -43.34
N SER A 146 -12.68 -2.52 -42.87
CA SER A 146 -12.82 -3.19 -41.57
C SER A 146 -12.27 -2.39 -40.39
N ILE A 147 -11.56 -1.28 -40.61
CA ILE A 147 -10.99 -0.46 -39.53
C ILE A 147 -11.60 0.93 -39.55
N ALA A 148 -12.18 1.34 -38.42
CA ALA A 148 -12.78 2.65 -38.23
C ALA A 148 -12.06 3.42 -37.12
N ILE A 149 -11.78 4.71 -37.36
CA ILE A 149 -11.27 5.60 -36.32
C ILE A 149 -12.45 6.05 -35.45
N VAL A 150 -12.35 5.82 -34.15
CA VAL A 150 -13.34 6.19 -33.15
C VAL A 150 -12.67 7.08 -32.10
N SER A 151 -13.45 7.98 -31.52
CA SER A 151 -13.04 8.76 -30.35
C SER A 151 -13.89 8.36 -29.14
N GLU A 152 -13.27 7.93 -28.06
CA GLU A 152 -13.96 7.46 -26.85
C GLU A 152 -13.40 8.18 -25.61
N PRO A 153 -14.23 8.47 -24.60
CA PRO A 153 -13.74 9.01 -23.33
C PRO A 153 -12.84 7.99 -22.63
N ILE A 154 -11.74 8.47 -22.03
CA ILE A 154 -10.95 7.61 -21.14
C ILE A 154 -11.71 7.31 -19.84
N PRO A 155 -11.38 6.23 -19.12
CA PRO A 155 -11.94 5.96 -17.79
C PRO A 155 -11.78 7.16 -16.86
N ALA A 156 -12.75 7.37 -15.96
CA ALA A 156 -12.73 8.49 -15.03
C ALA A 156 -11.71 8.30 -13.89
N THR A 157 -11.36 7.05 -13.59
CA THR A 157 -10.39 6.68 -12.55
C THR A 157 -9.50 5.53 -13.01
N LEU A 158 -8.32 5.39 -12.39
CA LEU A 158 -7.47 4.21 -12.50
C LEU A 158 -7.77 3.24 -11.36
N GLU A 159 -7.97 1.97 -11.71
CA GLU A 159 -8.12 0.89 -10.73
C GLU A 159 -6.76 0.42 -10.21
N TRP A 160 -6.79 -0.52 -9.25
CA TRP A 160 -5.60 -1.09 -8.64
C TRP A 160 -4.69 -1.77 -9.68
N GLY A 161 -3.41 -1.37 -9.69
CA GLY A 161 -2.39 -1.89 -10.58
C GLY A 161 -2.45 -1.34 -12.00
N GLU A 162 -3.30 -0.35 -12.26
CA GLU A 162 -3.43 0.26 -13.59
C GLU A 162 -2.56 1.50 -13.78
N VAL A 163 -2.13 1.71 -15.01
CA VAL A 163 -1.42 2.90 -15.47
C VAL A 163 -2.13 3.48 -16.69
N LEU A 164 -2.21 4.80 -16.76
CA LEU A 164 -2.55 5.52 -17.98
C LEU A 164 -1.28 5.72 -18.78
N VAL A 165 -1.27 5.30 -20.04
CA VAL A 165 -0.15 5.48 -20.96
C VAL A 165 -0.54 6.32 -22.17
N ASN A 166 0.43 7.07 -22.70
CA ASN A 166 0.34 7.78 -23.97
C ASN A 166 1.17 7.03 -25.00
N VAL A 167 0.49 6.42 -25.98
CA VAL A 167 1.15 5.66 -27.04
C VAL A 167 1.80 6.65 -27.99
N ARG A 168 3.13 6.56 -28.10
CA ARG A 168 3.93 7.46 -28.93
C ARG A 168 4.06 6.96 -30.34
N VAL A 169 4.33 5.66 -30.47
CA VAL A 169 4.56 4.99 -31.74
C VAL A 169 3.97 3.60 -31.66
N ALA A 170 3.21 3.20 -32.68
CA ALA A 170 2.77 1.83 -32.88
C ALA A 170 3.08 1.43 -34.33
N PRO A 171 3.91 0.40 -34.57
CA PRO A 171 4.15 -0.08 -35.92
C PRO A 171 2.90 -0.75 -36.49
N ILE A 172 2.91 -0.91 -37.81
CA ILE A 172 1.90 -1.69 -38.54
C ILE A 172 2.59 -2.96 -39.04
N ASN A 173 2.25 -4.09 -38.43
CA ASN A 173 2.78 -5.39 -38.82
C ASN A 173 1.73 -6.19 -39.60
N PRO A 174 2.16 -7.13 -40.47
CA PRO A 174 1.23 -8.02 -41.18
C PRO A 174 0.31 -8.82 -40.25
N ALA A 175 0.73 -9.10 -39.01
CA ALA A 175 -0.08 -9.82 -38.02
C ALA A 175 -1.27 -8.99 -37.51
N ASP A 176 -1.11 -7.66 -37.42
CA ASP A 176 -2.20 -6.75 -37.01
C ASP A 176 -3.32 -6.75 -38.06
N ILE A 177 -2.94 -6.85 -39.34
CA ILE A 177 -3.87 -6.86 -40.47
C ILE A 177 -4.46 -8.27 -40.70
N ARG A 178 -3.64 -9.33 -40.68
CA ARG A 178 -4.12 -10.71 -40.93
C ARG A 178 -5.11 -11.19 -39.88
N ARG A 179 -4.94 -10.79 -38.62
CA ARG A 179 -5.91 -11.10 -37.57
C ARG A 179 -7.27 -10.47 -37.84
N SER A 180 -7.31 -9.30 -38.49
CA SER A 180 -8.55 -8.69 -38.97
C SER A 180 -9.16 -9.38 -40.20
N ALA A 181 -8.56 -10.45 -40.72
CA ALA A 181 -8.97 -11.09 -41.97
C ALA A 181 -9.20 -12.61 -41.85
N GLU A 182 -8.83 -13.25 -40.73
CA GLU A 182 -8.97 -14.70 -40.55
C GLU A 182 -10.29 -15.06 -39.81
N PRO A 183 -11.27 -15.72 -40.48
CA PRO A 183 -12.58 -16.01 -39.90
C PRO A 183 -12.60 -17.16 -38.88
N ASP A 184 -11.51 -17.93 -38.77
CA ASP A 184 -11.44 -19.21 -38.07
C ASP A 184 -10.59 -19.17 -36.78
N GLY A 185 -9.97 -18.02 -36.47
CA GLY A 185 -9.20 -17.86 -35.23
C GLY A 185 -7.98 -18.80 -35.14
N SER A 186 -7.45 -19.25 -36.27
CA SER A 186 -6.36 -20.24 -36.34
C SER A 186 -5.01 -19.72 -35.83
N SER A 187 -4.84 -18.40 -35.70
CA SER A 187 -3.69 -17.83 -35.01
C SER A 187 -3.71 -18.23 -33.52
N ALA A 188 -2.59 -18.76 -33.01
CA ALA A 188 -2.42 -19.29 -31.64
C ALA A 188 -2.78 -18.33 -30.48
N ALA A 189 -3.21 -17.10 -30.80
CA ALA A 189 -3.52 -16.02 -29.87
C ALA A 189 -5.03 -15.74 -29.72
N GLY A 190 -5.91 -16.58 -30.26
CA GLY A 190 -7.36 -16.51 -30.04
C GLY A 190 -8.08 -15.39 -30.81
N SER A 191 -9.37 -15.62 -31.08
CA SER A 191 -10.26 -14.63 -31.71
C SER A 191 -10.67 -13.56 -30.68
N LEU A 192 -10.45 -12.29 -31.00
CA LEU A 192 -10.93 -11.17 -30.18
C LEU A 192 -12.37 -10.80 -30.58
N PRO A 193 -13.27 -10.56 -29.61
CA PRO A 193 -14.63 -10.12 -29.94
C PRO A 193 -14.59 -8.79 -30.70
N LEU A 194 -15.45 -8.65 -31.70
CA LEU A 194 -15.63 -7.38 -32.41
C LEU A 194 -16.63 -6.49 -31.65
N PRO A 195 -16.45 -5.16 -31.66
CA PRO A 195 -15.26 -4.47 -32.14
C PRO A 195 -14.10 -4.59 -31.14
N HIS A 196 -12.86 -4.66 -31.65
CA HIS A 196 -11.65 -4.57 -30.82
C HIS A 196 -10.69 -3.55 -31.41
N ILE A 197 -9.75 -3.08 -30.59
CA ILE A 197 -8.75 -2.10 -31.01
C ILE A 197 -7.59 -2.83 -31.67
N ALA A 198 -7.18 -2.36 -32.85
CA ALA A 198 -6.07 -2.95 -33.61
C ALA A 198 -4.71 -2.70 -32.95
N GLY A 199 -3.70 -3.45 -33.40
CA GLY A 199 -2.30 -3.26 -33.03
C GLY A 199 -1.84 -4.11 -31.85
N SER A 200 -0.67 -4.72 -32.00
CA SER A 200 0.00 -5.51 -30.97
C SER A 200 1.14 -4.75 -30.29
N ASP A 201 1.93 -4.02 -31.07
CA ASP A 201 3.20 -3.47 -30.59
C ASP A 201 3.11 -1.95 -30.46
N ALA A 202 3.86 -1.41 -29.50
CA ALA A 202 3.98 0.03 -29.32
C ALA A 202 5.16 0.39 -28.41
N ILE A 203 5.52 1.67 -28.48
CA ILE A 203 6.25 2.37 -27.44
C ILE A 203 5.30 3.42 -26.86
N ALA A 204 5.14 3.42 -25.54
CA ALA A 204 4.30 4.36 -24.82
C ALA A 204 5.05 5.00 -23.66
N THR A 205 4.59 6.17 -23.22
CA THR A 205 5.08 6.82 -22.00
C THR A 205 4.01 6.78 -20.92
N VAL A 206 4.35 6.41 -19.70
CA VAL A 206 3.44 6.44 -18.56
C VAL A 206 3.05 7.88 -18.26
N VAL A 207 1.76 8.18 -18.25
CA VAL A 207 1.21 9.51 -17.97
C VAL A 207 0.76 9.62 -16.52
N LYS A 208 0.11 8.57 -16.02
CA LYS A 208 -0.40 8.53 -14.66
C LYS A 208 -0.30 7.12 -14.10
N VAL A 209 0.10 7.02 -12.85
CA VAL A 209 0.20 5.75 -12.13
C VAL A 209 -0.95 5.62 -11.14
N GLY A 210 -1.66 4.48 -11.19
CA GLY A 210 -2.73 4.11 -10.26
C GLY A 210 -2.21 3.50 -8.96
N ALA A 211 -3.10 3.30 -7.99
CA ALA A 211 -2.74 2.67 -6.72
C ALA A 211 -2.25 1.23 -6.94
N GLY A 212 -1.25 0.78 -6.17
CA GLY A 212 -0.79 -0.60 -6.22
C GLY A 212 0.21 -0.95 -7.32
N VAL A 213 0.50 -0.01 -8.23
CA VAL A 213 1.62 -0.10 -9.18
C VAL A 213 2.93 0.10 -8.41
N LYS A 214 3.93 -0.76 -8.64
CA LYS A 214 5.16 -0.77 -7.82
C LYS A 214 6.45 -0.56 -8.62
N SER A 215 6.45 -0.93 -9.90
CA SER A 215 7.62 -0.96 -10.77
C SER A 215 7.65 0.12 -11.84
N LEU A 216 6.55 0.86 -12.03
CA LEU A 216 6.45 1.94 -13.02
C LEU A 216 6.22 3.31 -12.37
N ASN A 217 6.84 4.34 -12.94
CA ASN A 217 6.68 5.74 -12.58
C ASN A 217 6.14 6.56 -13.76
N GLU A 218 5.55 7.72 -13.46
CA GLU A 218 5.16 8.70 -14.48
C GLU A 218 6.39 9.17 -15.27
N GLY A 219 6.30 9.16 -16.59
CA GLY A 219 7.41 9.47 -17.51
C GLY A 219 8.18 8.26 -18.02
N ASP A 220 7.99 7.07 -17.43
CA ASP A 220 8.68 5.86 -17.88
C ASP A 220 8.26 5.46 -19.30
N TRP A 221 9.20 4.87 -20.03
CA TRP A 221 8.96 4.31 -21.35
C TRP A 221 8.62 2.83 -21.22
N VAL A 222 7.49 2.43 -21.79
CA VAL A 222 6.95 1.08 -21.66
C VAL A 222 6.59 0.50 -23.02
N ILE A 223 6.59 -0.83 -23.10
CA ILE A 223 6.13 -1.61 -24.24
C ILE A 223 4.99 -2.55 -23.79
N PRO A 224 4.07 -2.93 -24.68
CA PRO A 224 3.05 -3.92 -24.38
C PRO A 224 3.68 -5.25 -23.94
N TYR A 225 3.18 -5.82 -22.84
CA TYR A 225 3.67 -7.10 -22.32
C TYR A 225 3.15 -8.31 -23.11
N LYS A 226 1.93 -8.19 -23.66
CA LYS A 226 1.26 -9.25 -24.42
C LYS A 226 0.84 -8.71 -25.79
N PRO A 227 0.80 -9.58 -26.82
CA PRO A 227 0.28 -9.16 -28.11
C PRO A 227 -1.22 -8.85 -28.01
N ASN A 228 -1.71 -7.98 -28.89
CA ASN A 228 -3.13 -7.61 -29.01
C ASN A 228 -3.72 -6.90 -27.79
N MET A 229 -2.90 -6.16 -27.06
CA MET A 229 -3.39 -5.18 -26.08
C MET A 229 -4.10 -3.98 -26.76
N GLY A 230 -4.14 -3.95 -28.10
CA GLY A 230 -4.78 -2.96 -28.93
C GLY A 230 -4.02 -1.65 -28.87
N THR A 231 -2.90 -1.54 -29.59
CA THR A 231 -1.97 -0.43 -29.44
C THR A 231 -2.23 0.74 -30.39
N TRP A 232 -3.10 0.59 -31.39
CA TRP A 232 -3.44 1.67 -32.33
C TRP A 232 -4.46 2.63 -31.71
N ARG A 233 -4.03 3.32 -30.65
CA ARG A 233 -4.80 4.34 -29.94
C ARG A 233 -3.88 5.39 -29.35
N SER A 234 -4.38 6.57 -29.04
CA SER A 234 -3.57 7.67 -28.47
C SER A 234 -3.28 7.48 -26.97
N LEU A 235 -4.25 6.94 -26.22
CA LEU A 235 -4.14 6.70 -24.78
C LEU A 235 -4.70 5.32 -24.45
N ALA A 236 -4.11 4.65 -23.47
CA ALA A 236 -4.61 3.36 -22.98
C ALA A 236 -4.49 3.29 -21.46
N VAL A 237 -5.42 2.57 -20.83
CA VAL A 237 -5.29 2.14 -19.44
C VAL A 237 -4.93 0.66 -19.47
N TRP A 238 -3.79 0.30 -18.90
CA TRP A 238 -3.30 -1.07 -18.85
C TRP A 238 -2.84 -1.42 -17.45
N LYS A 239 -2.87 -2.71 -17.12
CA LYS A 239 -2.24 -3.21 -15.89
C LYS A 239 -0.73 -3.28 -16.05
N GLU A 240 -0.02 -3.09 -14.94
CA GLU A 240 1.42 -3.24 -14.85
C GLU A 240 1.91 -4.67 -15.21
N LYS A 241 1.05 -5.70 -15.05
CA LYS A 241 1.33 -7.13 -15.35
C LYS A 241 0.15 -7.84 -16.01
#